data_AF-A0AAD9X9C1-F1
#
_entry.id   AF-A0AAD9X9C1-F1
#
_cell.length_a   1.000
_cell.length_b   1.000
_cell.length_c   1.000
_cell.angle_alpha   90.00
_cell.angle_beta   90.00
_cell.angle_gamma   90.00
#
_symmetry.space_group_name_H-M   'P 1'
#
loop_
_entity.id
_entity.type
_entity.pdbx_description
1 polymer ?
#
loop_
_entity_poly.entity_id
_entity_poly.type
_entity_poly.pdbx_seq_one_letter_code
_entity_poly.pdbx_strand_id
1 'polypeptide(L)'
;MYLRLLVILVIVFLHGHVSIIMASDPDPIQDFCIPNPKFGSIKTLAHLSILPCKNSSEATTDDFVFSGLKSSGNFTETGLSTIPVNPTVFPGLNTLGMSFVRADLKVGAINPPHFHPRATEITYVVQGSVYSGFVDSSNRVFARVIEQGEVMVFPRGLMHFQMNVGKKPAMVFGSFNSQNPGSQKIPSAIFGSGIDVELLEKAFGLSPKQIGTMRRRFDPKTLK
;
A
#
# COMPACT_ATOMS: atom_id res chain seq x y z
N MET A 1 3.40 53.22 15.77
CA MET A 1 4.51 52.25 15.86
C MET A 1 3.99 50.84 16.20
N TYR A 2 3.18 50.68 17.27
CA TYR A 2 2.60 49.39 17.69
C TYR A 2 1.78 48.64 16.63
N LEU A 3 0.92 49.33 15.88
CA LEU A 3 0.08 48.68 14.85
C LEU A 3 0.90 48.07 13.70
N ARG A 4 1.99 48.73 13.29
CA ARG A 4 2.90 48.20 12.26
C ARG A 4 3.66 46.97 12.77
N LEU A 5 4.11 46.99 14.02
CA LEU A 5 4.80 45.85 14.64
C LEU A 5 3.85 44.64 14.78
N LEU A 6 2.59 44.88 15.18
CA LEU A 6 1.56 43.85 15.28
C LEU A 6 1.23 43.23 13.90
N VAL A 7 1.08 44.05 12.86
CA VAL A 7 0.83 43.57 11.50
C VAL A 7 2.02 42.75 10.98
N ILE A 8 3.26 43.18 11.23
CA ILE A 8 4.45 42.40 10.86
C ILE A 8 4.49 41.08 11.64
N LEU A 9 4.20 41.07 12.94
CA LEU A 9 4.14 39.85 13.75
C LEU A 9 3.07 38.88 13.26
N VAL A 10 1.87 39.37 12.91
CA VAL A 10 0.78 38.55 12.35
C VAL A 10 1.15 38.00 10.98
N ILE A 11 1.80 38.80 10.12
CA ILE A 11 2.30 38.33 8.82
C ILE A 11 3.38 37.27 9.00
N VAL A 12 4.33 37.44 9.92
CA VAL A 12 5.36 36.44 10.24
C VAL A 12 4.75 35.17 10.83
N PHE A 13 3.73 35.29 11.70
CA PHE A 13 2.97 34.14 12.23
C PHE A 13 2.22 33.40 11.11
N LEU A 14 1.57 34.13 10.19
CA LEU A 14 0.87 33.55 9.04
C LEU A 14 1.82 32.91 8.02
N HIS A 15 3.01 33.48 7.78
CA HIS A 15 4.04 32.89 6.92
C HIS A 15 4.74 31.68 7.56
N GLY A 16 4.75 31.60 8.90
CA GLY A 16 5.26 30.44 9.64
C GLY A 16 4.37 29.20 9.56
N HIS A 17 3.16 29.31 9.01
CA HIS A 17 2.18 28.22 8.89
C HIS A 17 1.88 27.82 7.44
N VAL A 18 2.76 28.12 6.48
CA VAL A 18 2.71 27.47 5.16
C VAL A 18 3.17 26.02 5.33
N SER A 19 2.27 25.18 5.85
CA SER A 19 2.41 23.75 5.82
C SER A 19 2.39 23.34 4.35
N ILE A 20 3.56 23.01 3.81
CA ILE A 20 3.67 22.38 2.50
C ILE A 20 2.90 21.06 2.61
N ILE A 21 1.70 21.01 2.03
CA ILE A 21 0.93 19.78 1.96
C ILE A 21 1.65 18.87 0.97
N MET A 22 2.44 17.95 1.50
CA MET A 22 3.07 16.90 0.70
C MET A 22 1.99 15.90 0.28
N ALA A 23 1.70 15.86 -1.02
CA ALA A 23 0.76 14.90 -1.58
C ALA A 23 1.37 13.49 -1.75
N SER A 24 2.69 13.34 -1.60
CA SER A 24 3.45 12.08 -1.75
C SER A 24 4.49 11.95 -0.64
N ASP A 25 5.25 10.86 -0.66
CA ASP A 25 6.47 10.75 0.13
C ASP A 25 7.39 11.97 -0.12
N PRO A 26 8.07 12.49 0.92
CA PRO A 26 9.05 13.56 0.77
C PRO A 26 10.21 13.17 -0.15
N ASP A 27 10.69 14.13 -0.92
CA ASP A 27 11.94 13.96 -1.68
C ASP A 27 13.11 13.74 -0.71
N PRO A 28 14.07 12.87 -1.06
CA PRO A 28 15.26 12.66 -0.25
C PRO A 28 16.13 13.93 -0.24
N ILE A 29 16.70 14.25 0.93
CA ILE A 29 17.62 15.39 1.10
C ILE A 29 19.11 14.99 1.00
N GLN A 30 19.37 13.69 0.75
CA GLN A 30 20.69 13.10 0.49
C GLN A 30 20.52 11.86 -0.40
N ASP A 31 21.61 11.35 -0.99
CA ASP A 31 21.57 10.23 -1.95
C ASP A 31 20.87 8.97 -1.40
N PHE A 32 21.09 8.63 -0.13
CA PHE A 32 20.44 7.50 0.54
C PHE A 32 20.37 7.69 2.06
N CYS A 33 19.39 7.05 2.70
CA CYS A 33 19.29 6.97 4.15
C CYS A 33 18.85 5.56 4.55
N ILE A 34 19.79 4.68 4.89
CA ILE A 34 19.49 3.31 5.29
C ILE A 34 19.23 3.28 6.82
N PRO A 35 18.01 2.93 7.28
CA PRO A 35 17.70 2.86 8.71
C PRO A 35 18.64 1.93 9.45
N ASN A 36 19.13 2.36 10.61
CA ASN A 36 19.92 1.50 11.49
C ASN A 36 19.27 1.42 12.88
N PRO A 37 18.68 0.26 13.26
CA PRO A 37 18.00 0.11 14.53
C PRO A 37 18.94 0.18 15.74
N LYS A 38 20.26 0.09 15.55
CA LYS A 38 21.26 0.23 16.64
C LYS A 38 21.26 1.62 17.27
N PHE A 39 20.84 2.66 16.55
CA PHE A 39 20.83 4.04 17.04
C PHE A 39 19.54 4.40 17.82
N GLY A 40 18.65 3.44 18.05
CA GLY A 40 17.36 3.66 18.71
C GLY A 40 16.34 4.36 17.80
N SER A 41 15.06 4.33 18.19
CA SER A 41 14.00 5.03 17.47
C SER A 41 13.73 6.41 18.08
N ILE A 42 13.69 7.44 17.25
CA ILE A 42 13.22 8.76 17.62
C ILE A 42 11.70 8.75 17.46
N LYS A 43 10.96 8.89 18.55
CA LYS A 43 9.50 9.10 18.49
C LYS A 43 9.23 10.56 18.19
N THR A 44 8.60 10.85 17.06
CA THR A 44 8.10 12.20 16.79
C THR A 44 6.81 12.47 17.55
N LEU A 45 6.45 13.75 17.67
CA LEU A 45 5.16 14.19 18.21
C LEU A 45 3.94 13.60 17.46
N ALA A 46 4.14 13.11 16.23
CA ALA A 46 3.12 12.42 15.43
C ALA A 46 3.13 10.89 15.61
N HIS A 47 3.78 10.37 16.66
CA HIS A 47 3.97 8.93 16.92
C HIS A 47 4.70 8.16 15.79
N LEU A 48 5.39 8.86 14.89
CA LEU A 48 6.25 8.20 13.90
C LEU A 48 7.56 7.83 14.58
N SER A 49 7.96 6.56 14.44
CA SER A 49 9.30 6.12 14.85
C SER A 49 10.25 6.35 13.67
N ILE A 50 11.05 7.40 13.76
CA ILE A 50 12.12 7.66 12.80
C ILE A 50 13.36 6.92 13.29
N LEU A 51 13.89 6.04 12.46
CA LEU A 51 15.18 5.40 12.72
C LEU A 51 16.28 6.28 12.10
N PRO A 52 17.35 6.60 12.85
CA PRO A 52 18.52 7.27 12.30
C PRO A 52 19.11 6.46 11.14
N CYS A 53 19.57 7.16 10.10
CA CYS A 53 20.31 6.53 9.01
C CYS A 53 21.68 6.07 9.52
N LYS A 54 22.21 4.96 9.02
CA LYS A 54 23.62 4.63 9.22
C LYS A 54 24.54 5.60 8.48
N ASN A 55 25.81 5.64 8.89
CA ASN A 55 26.84 6.41 8.20
C ASN A 55 27.03 5.89 6.77
N SER A 56 27.22 6.79 5.80
CA SER A 56 27.48 6.43 4.40
C SER A 56 28.71 5.55 4.23
N SER A 57 29.73 5.70 5.10
CA SER A 57 30.93 4.85 5.08
C SER A 57 30.67 3.40 5.48
N GLU A 58 29.53 3.11 6.11
CA GLU A 58 29.09 1.75 6.50
C GLU A 58 28.15 1.13 5.46
N ALA A 59 27.83 1.83 4.37
CA ALA A 59 27.01 1.31 3.30
C ALA A 59 27.81 0.36 2.41
N THR A 60 27.21 -0.77 2.05
CA THR A 60 27.75 -1.75 1.11
C THR A 60 26.75 -1.99 -0.01
N THR A 61 27.17 -2.69 -1.06
CA THR A 61 26.27 -3.05 -2.18
C THR A 61 25.05 -3.86 -1.71
N ASP A 62 25.21 -4.67 -0.65
CA ASP A 62 24.14 -5.52 -0.12
C ASP A 62 22.97 -4.73 0.46
N ASP A 63 23.18 -3.47 0.88
CA ASP A 63 22.09 -2.60 1.32
C ASP A 63 21.17 -2.13 0.19
N PHE A 64 21.64 -2.27 -1.06
CA PHE A 64 20.95 -1.81 -2.26
C PHE A 64 20.47 -2.97 -3.15
N VAL A 65 20.64 -4.23 -2.71
CA VAL A 65 20.22 -5.42 -3.46
C VAL A 65 19.26 -6.27 -2.63
N PHE A 66 18.04 -6.46 -3.13
CA PHE A 66 17.05 -7.34 -2.51
C PHE A 66 16.90 -8.65 -3.28
N SER A 67 17.29 -9.77 -2.65
CA SER A 67 17.19 -11.12 -3.25
C SER A 67 15.93 -11.90 -2.87
N GLY A 68 15.01 -11.31 -2.08
CA GLY A 68 13.86 -12.02 -1.53
C GLY A 68 12.71 -12.34 -2.50
N LEU A 69 12.80 -11.91 -3.77
CA LEU A 69 11.75 -12.13 -4.78
C LEU A 69 12.00 -13.31 -5.72
N LYS A 70 13.01 -14.15 -5.45
CA LYS A 70 13.37 -15.28 -6.31
C LYS A 70 12.28 -16.36 -6.37
N SER A 71 11.52 -16.55 -5.30
CA SER A 71 10.44 -17.55 -5.20
C SER A 71 9.15 -16.92 -4.68
N SER A 72 8.01 -17.61 -4.88
CA SER A 72 6.75 -17.24 -4.25
C SER A 72 6.81 -17.42 -2.73
N GLY A 73 5.98 -16.69 -2.00
CA GLY A 73 5.78 -16.89 -0.56
C GLY A 73 4.70 -17.93 -0.26
N ASN A 74 4.11 -17.82 0.93
CA ASN A 74 2.97 -18.64 1.32
C ASN A 74 1.68 -18.14 0.65
N PHE A 75 0.83 -19.08 0.25
CA PHE A 75 -0.47 -18.78 -0.35
C PHE A 75 -1.56 -18.67 0.72
N THR A 76 -2.42 -17.66 0.58
CA THR A 76 -3.65 -17.52 1.36
C THR A 76 -4.74 -18.47 0.87
N GLU A 77 -5.87 -18.52 1.58
CA GLU A 77 -7.08 -19.22 1.14
C GLU A 77 -7.62 -18.74 -0.21
N THR A 78 -7.37 -17.47 -0.58
CA THR A 78 -7.76 -16.94 -1.89
C THR A 78 -6.83 -17.40 -3.02
N GLY A 79 -5.80 -18.19 -2.70
CA GLY A 79 -4.79 -18.67 -3.65
C GLY A 79 -3.79 -17.60 -4.07
N LEU A 80 -3.71 -16.49 -3.33
CA LEU A 80 -2.77 -15.39 -3.54
C LEU A 80 -1.56 -15.54 -2.61
N SER A 81 -0.36 -15.35 -3.15
CA SER A 81 0.84 -15.10 -2.35
C SER A 81 1.38 -13.72 -2.67
N THR A 82 1.79 -12.96 -1.67
CA THR A 82 2.39 -11.63 -1.84
C THR A 82 3.66 -11.50 -1.02
N ILE A 83 4.73 -10.98 -1.62
CA ILE A 83 5.96 -10.58 -0.93
C ILE A 83 6.11 -9.06 -1.09
N PRO A 84 5.72 -8.26 -0.08
CA PRO A 84 5.92 -6.82 -0.11
C PRO A 84 7.40 -6.47 0.11
N VAL A 85 7.88 -5.48 -0.64
CA VAL A 85 9.24 -4.94 -0.52
C VAL A 85 9.13 -3.45 -0.24
N ASN A 86 9.21 -3.13 1.04
CA ASN A 86 9.15 -1.78 1.59
C ASN A 86 10.36 -1.57 2.52
N PRO A 87 10.59 -0.36 3.08
CA PRO A 87 11.74 -0.11 3.96
C PRO A 87 11.86 -1.02 5.19
N THR A 88 10.79 -1.68 5.63
CA THR A 88 10.85 -2.66 6.73
C THR A 88 11.55 -3.95 6.31
N VAL A 89 11.39 -4.37 5.05
CA VAL A 89 11.96 -5.62 4.50
C VAL A 89 13.23 -5.36 3.69
N PHE A 90 13.31 -4.21 3.01
CA PHE A 90 14.45 -3.76 2.22
C PHE A 90 14.79 -2.31 2.62
N PRO A 91 15.61 -2.13 3.66
CA PRO A 91 15.90 -0.81 4.25
C PRO A 91 16.48 0.23 3.30
N GLY A 92 17.14 -0.21 2.21
CA GLY A 92 17.64 0.68 1.16
C GLY A 92 16.58 1.53 0.45
N LEU A 93 15.29 1.17 0.55
CA LEU A 93 14.18 1.95 0.00
C LEU A 93 13.78 3.18 0.84
N ASN A 94 14.30 3.30 2.06
CA ASN A 94 13.92 4.39 2.94
C ASN A 94 14.31 5.76 2.33
N THR A 95 13.40 6.72 2.46
CA THR A 95 13.43 8.07 1.87
C THR A 95 13.38 8.13 0.34
N LEU A 96 13.32 7.00 -0.38
CA LEU A 96 13.35 6.98 -1.85
C LEU A 96 11.96 7.01 -2.49
N GLY A 97 10.89 7.14 -1.69
CA GLY A 97 9.53 7.35 -2.20
C GLY A 97 8.98 6.20 -3.03
N MET A 98 9.48 4.99 -2.86
CA MET A 98 9.05 3.84 -3.67
C MET A 98 9.08 2.50 -2.93
N SER A 99 8.21 1.61 -3.36
CA SER A 99 8.16 0.22 -2.89
C SER A 99 7.78 -0.73 -4.03
N PHE A 100 7.88 -2.03 -3.76
CA PHE A 100 7.64 -3.07 -4.75
C PHE A 100 6.85 -4.23 -4.13
N VAL A 101 6.26 -5.08 -4.96
CA VAL A 101 5.61 -6.31 -4.52
C VAL A 101 5.73 -7.39 -5.59
N ARG A 102 5.97 -8.64 -5.17
CA ARG A 102 5.69 -9.82 -5.99
C ARG A 102 4.35 -10.40 -5.58
N ALA A 103 3.48 -10.69 -6.54
CA ALA A 103 2.24 -11.39 -6.35
C ALA A 103 2.19 -12.64 -7.23
N ASP A 104 1.92 -13.80 -6.62
CA ASP A 104 1.69 -15.06 -7.33
C ASP A 104 0.24 -15.50 -7.10
N LEU A 105 -0.46 -15.89 -8.17
CA LEU A 105 -1.85 -16.34 -8.14
C LEU A 105 -1.96 -17.75 -8.70
N LYS A 106 -2.49 -18.68 -7.89
CA LYS A 106 -2.92 -20.00 -8.40
C LYS A 106 -4.00 -19.85 -9.47
N VAL A 107 -4.28 -20.90 -10.24
CA VAL A 107 -5.39 -20.90 -11.20
C VAL A 107 -6.71 -20.59 -10.48
N GLY A 108 -7.45 -19.60 -10.97
CA GLY A 108 -8.71 -19.14 -10.35
C GLY A 108 -8.53 -18.30 -9.07
N ALA A 109 -7.30 -18.07 -8.60
CA ALA A 109 -7.04 -17.27 -7.42
C ALA A 109 -7.31 -15.79 -7.66
N ILE A 110 -7.57 -15.06 -6.57
CA ILE A 110 -7.86 -13.63 -6.60
C ILE A 110 -6.95 -12.84 -5.68
N ASN A 111 -6.63 -11.62 -6.11
CA ASN A 111 -6.35 -10.52 -5.22
C ASN A 111 -7.65 -9.72 -5.06
N PRO A 112 -8.31 -9.79 -3.88
CA PRO A 112 -9.65 -9.22 -3.70
C PRO A 112 -9.64 -7.70 -3.91
N PRO A 113 -10.81 -7.08 -4.14
CA PRO A 113 -10.92 -5.64 -4.24
C PRO A 113 -10.23 -4.92 -3.07
N HIS A 114 -9.29 -4.04 -3.39
CA HIS A 114 -8.49 -3.30 -2.43
C HIS A 114 -8.02 -1.97 -3.02
N PHE A 115 -7.40 -1.13 -2.19
CA PHE A 115 -6.79 0.11 -2.65
C PHE A 115 -5.53 0.45 -1.83
N HIS A 116 -4.71 1.32 -2.41
CA HIS A 116 -3.50 1.88 -1.80
C HIS A 116 -3.73 3.37 -1.48
N PRO A 117 -3.92 3.75 -0.21
CA PRO A 117 -4.26 5.14 0.14
C PRO A 117 -3.15 6.14 -0.18
N ARG A 118 -1.88 5.69 -0.26
CA ARG A 118 -0.71 6.57 -0.37
C ARG A 118 0.08 6.42 -1.67
N ALA A 119 -0.30 5.50 -2.55
CA ALA A 119 0.44 5.27 -3.80
C ALA A 119 -0.46 4.96 -4.99
N THR A 120 -0.03 5.43 -6.15
CA THR A 120 -0.36 4.82 -7.44
C THR A 120 0.47 3.54 -7.59
N GLU A 121 -0.13 2.50 -8.15
CA GLU A 121 0.55 1.25 -8.50
C GLU A 121 0.69 1.14 -10.01
N ILE A 122 1.82 0.63 -10.46
CA ILE A 122 1.96 0.02 -11.79
C ILE A 122 2.22 -1.47 -11.63
N THR A 123 1.61 -2.26 -12.48
CA THR A 123 1.61 -3.71 -12.37
C THR A 123 2.06 -4.32 -13.68
N TYR A 124 3.07 -5.17 -13.65
CA TYR A 124 3.64 -5.88 -14.79
C TYR A 124 3.39 -7.38 -14.68
N VAL A 125 2.82 -7.99 -15.72
CA VAL A 125 2.59 -9.43 -15.75
C VAL A 125 3.85 -10.15 -16.24
N VAL A 126 4.44 -10.95 -15.37
CA VAL A 126 5.62 -11.76 -15.68
C VAL A 126 5.23 -13.06 -16.40
N GLN A 127 4.12 -13.67 -15.98
CA GLN A 127 3.55 -14.87 -16.61
C GLN A 127 2.07 -15.03 -16.26
N GLY A 128 1.33 -15.73 -17.11
CA GLY A 128 -0.09 -16.05 -16.93
C GLY A 128 -1.02 -15.05 -17.62
N SER A 129 -2.34 -15.24 -17.39
CA SER A 129 -3.40 -14.37 -17.91
C SER A 129 -4.29 -13.92 -16.75
N VAL A 130 -4.34 -12.61 -16.51
CA VAL A 130 -4.95 -12.03 -15.32
C VAL A 130 -6.06 -11.08 -15.73
N TYR A 131 -7.30 -11.36 -15.31
CA TYR A 131 -8.37 -10.37 -15.37
C TYR A 131 -8.07 -9.30 -14.31
N SER A 132 -7.75 -8.09 -14.76
CA SER A 132 -7.26 -7.00 -13.94
C SER A 132 -8.05 -5.73 -14.22
N GLY A 133 -8.36 -4.97 -13.19
CA GLY A 133 -9.18 -3.77 -13.35
C GLY A 133 -9.25 -2.87 -12.13
N PHE A 134 -9.67 -1.64 -12.36
CA PHE A 134 -10.02 -0.67 -11.33
C PHE A 134 -11.38 -0.03 -11.59
N VAL A 135 -11.91 0.63 -10.57
CA VAL A 135 -13.16 1.39 -10.64
C VAL A 135 -12.87 2.85 -10.35
N ASP A 136 -13.31 3.74 -11.24
CA ASP A 136 -13.16 5.18 -11.05
C ASP A 136 -14.21 5.76 -10.08
N SER A 137 -14.08 7.04 -9.76
CA SER A 137 -14.99 7.74 -8.86
C SER A 137 -16.41 7.96 -9.42
N SER A 138 -16.64 7.66 -10.70
CA SER A 138 -17.96 7.62 -11.33
C SER A 138 -18.58 6.22 -11.33
N ASN A 139 -17.93 5.25 -10.67
CA ASN A 139 -18.27 3.83 -10.66
C ASN A 139 -18.13 3.14 -12.02
N ARG A 140 -17.34 3.70 -12.94
CA ARG A 140 -17.01 3.04 -14.21
C ARG A 140 -15.89 2.04 -14.00
N VAL A 141 -16.06 0.84 -14.55
CA VAL A 141 -15.06 -0.23 -14.52
C VAL A 141 -14.13 -0.11 -15.73
N PHE A 142 -12.82 -0.11 -15.47
CA PHE A 142 -11.78 -0.25 -16.48
C PHE A 142 -11.06 -1.57 -16.24
N ALA A 143 -11.39 -2.59 -17.02
CA ALA A 143 -10.85 -3.93 -16.83
C ALA A 143 -10.69 -4.68 -18.15
N ARG A 144 -9.66 -5.52 -18.22
CA ARG A 144 -9.48 -6.53 -19.27
C ARG A 144 -8.62 -7.66 -18.76
N VAL A 145 -8.51 -8.73 -19.55
CA VAL A 145 -7.45 -9.72 -19.35
C VAL A 145 -6.13 -9.09 -19.82
N ILE A 146 -5.14 -9.07 -18.94
CA ILE A 146 -3.75 -8.70 -19.23
C ILE A 146 -2.87 -9.95 -19.19
N GLU A 147 -1.90 -10.02 -20.10
CA GLU A 147 -1.02 -11.17 -20.30
C GLU A 147 0.45 -10.80 -20.13
N GLN A 148 1.33 -11.80 -20.24
CA GLN A 148 2.77 -11.64 -20.08
C GLN A 148 3.31 -10.46 -20.91
N GLY A 149 4.09 -9.59 -20.26
CA GLY A 149 4.70 -8.42 -20.87
C GLY A 149 3.84 -7.16 -20.79
N GLU A 150 2.56 -7.27 -20.44
CA GLU A 150 1.67 -6.11 -20.34
C GLU A 150 1.76 -5.43 -18.98
N VAL A 151 1.51 -4.11 -19.00
CA VAL A 151 1.50 -3.25 -17.82
C VAL A 151 0.11 -2.63 -17.65
N MET A 152 -0.37 -2.57 -16.41
CA MET A 152 -1.57 -1.83 -16.01
C MET A 152 -1.23 -0.83 -14.91
N VAL A 153 -1.87 0.34 -14.94
CA VAL A 153 -1.74 1.36 -13.90
C VAL A 153 -3.02 1.42 -13.06
N PHE A 154 -2.86 1.56 -11.74
CA PHE A 154 -3.93 1.78 -10.78
C PHE A 154 -3.74 3.13 -10.10
N PRO A 155 -4.60 4.13 -10.38
CA PRO A 155 -4.49 5.44 -9.77
C PRO A 155 -4.60 5.37 -8.23
N ARG A 156 -3.85 6.23 -7.54
CA ARG A 156 -3.83 6.29 -6.07
C ARG A 156 -5.23 6.32 -5.48
N GLY A 157 -5.44 5.47 -4.48
CA GLY A 157 -6.68 5.41 -3.72
C GLY A 157 -7.88 4.77 -4.43
N LEU A 158 -7.76 4.40 -5.72
CA LEU A 158 -8.85 3.74 -6.42
C LEU A 158 -8.87 2.24 -6.13
N MET A 159 -10.11 1.72 -5.96
CA MET A 159 -10.35 0.30 -5.81
C MET A 159 -9.92 -0.43 -7.09
N HIS A 160 -9.12 -1.47 -6.93
CA HIS A 160 -8.72 -2.35 -8.01
C HIS A 160 -8.64 -3.81 -7.54
N PHE A 161 -8.54 -4.72 -8.49
CA PHE A 161 -8.64 -6.17 -8.27
C PHE A 161 -7.91 -6.95 -9.36
N GLN A 162 -7.58 -8.20 -9.05
CA GLN A 162 -6.99 -9.14 -10.00
C GLN A 162 -7.56 -10.55 -9.79
N MET A 163 -7.73 -11.30 -10.88
CA MET A 163 -8.08 -12.72 -10.87
C MET A 163 -7.27 -13.45 -11.93
N ASN A 164 -6.64 -14.56 -11.57
CA ASN A 164 -6.00 -15.42 -12.55
C ASN A 164 -7.07 -16.23 -13.30
N VAL A 165 -7.31 -15.88 -14.56
CA VAL A 165 -8.27 -16.54 -15.46
C VAL A 165 -7.60 -17.50 -16.44
N GLY A 166 -6.27 -17.62 -16.38
CA GLY A 166 -5.49 -18.53 -17.19
C GLY A 166 -5.54 -19.98 -16.68
N LYS A 167 -4.93 -20.88 -17.47
CA LYS A 167 -4.83 -22.32 -17.14
C LYS A 167 -3.59 -22.68 -16.32
N LYS A 168 -2.73 -21.71 -16.03
CA LYS A 168 -1.47 -21.87 -15.28
C LYS A 168 -1.39 -20.81 -14.19
N PRO A 169 -0.55 -21.00 -13.14
CA PRO A 169 -0.28 -19.95 -12.17
C PRO A 169 0.20 -18.66 -12.84
N ALA A 170 -0.24 -17.52 -12.32
CA ALA A 170 0.18 -16.20 -12.79
C ALA A 170 1.16 -15.58 -11.78
N MET A 171 2.11 -14.80 -12.30
CA MET A 171 3.06 -14.03 -11.49
C MET A 171 3.08 -12.60 -12.00
N VAL A 172 3.00 -11.69 -11.06
CA VAL A 172 2.82 -10.26 -11.29
C VAL A 172 3.74 -9.49 -10.36
N PHE A 173 4.38 -8.45 -10.88
CA PHE A 173 5.09 -7.47 -10.06
C PHE A 173 4.31 -6.16 -10.00
N GLY A 174 4.24 -5.56 -8.82
CA GLY A 174 3.70 -4.23 -8.61
C GLY A 174 4.81 -3.27 -8.13
N SER A 175 4.79 -2.03 -8.61
CA SER A 175 5.65 -0.95 -8.12
C SER A 175 4.78 0.24 -7.71
N PHE A 176 5.19 0.90 -6.63
CA PHE A 176 4.44 1.97 -6.00
C PHE A 176 5.29 3.22 -5.88
N ASN A 177 4.69 4.39 -6.10
CA ASN A 177 5.32 5.69 -5.86
C ASN A 177 5.19 6.16 -4.40
N SER A 178 5.34 5.22 -3.46
CA SER A 178 5.53 5.49 -2.04
C SER A 178 6.30 4.32 -1.44
N GLN A 179 7.18 4.60 -0.49
CA GLN A 179 7.85 3.60 0.32
C GLN A 179 6.87 2.85 1.24
N ASN A 180 5.71 3.44 1.51
CA ASN A 180 4.63 2.84 2.29
C ASN A 180 3.26 3.10 1.62
N PRO A 181 2.88 2.33 0.59
CA PRO A 181 1.62 2.53 -0.12
C PRO A 181 0.38 2.36 0.79
N GLY A 182 0.52 1.53 1.84
CA GLY A 182 -0.62 0.98 2.59
C GLY A 182 -1.42 0.02 1.73
N SER A 183 -2.27 -0.82 2.33
CA SER A 183 -3.20 -1.65 1.56
C SER A 183 -4.44 -1.90 2.39
N GLN A 184 -5.60 -1.63 1.83
CA GLN A 184 -6.88 -1.89 2.47
C GLN A 184 -7.74 -2.79 1.59
N LYS A 185 -7.85 -4.06 2.00
CA LYS A 185 -8.74 -5.03 1.35
C LYS A 185 -10.18 -4.74 1.75
N ILE A 186 -11.00 -4.39 0.78
CA ILE A 186 -12.37 -3.91 1.02
C ILE A 186 -13.21 -4.95 1.77
N PRO A 187 -13.23 -6.25 1.41
CA PRO A 187 -14.03 -7.22 2.15
C PRO A 187 -13.64 -7.32 3.63
N SER A 188 -12.34 -7.35 3.93
CA SER A 188 -11.83 -7.39 5.30
C SER A 188 -12.10 -6.09 6.05
N ALA A 189 -11.97 -4.94 5.40
CA ALA A 189 -12.24 -3.65 6.01
C ALA A 189 -13.72 -3.46 6.35
N ILE A 190 -14.64 -3.99 5.54
CA ILE A 190 -16.08 -3.85 5.75
C ILE A 190 -16.60 -4.89 6.76
N PHE A 191 -16.21 -6.15 6.60
CA PHE A 191 -16.78 -7.26 7.38
C PHE A 191 -15.87 -7.80 8.49
N GLY A 192 -14.61 -7.37 8.56
CA GLY A 192 -13.64 -7.81 9.58
C GLY A 192 -13.21 -6.74 10.59
N SER A 193 -13.55 -5.46 10.38
CA SER A 193 -13.10 -4.35 11.23
C SER A 193 -13.95 -4.08 12.47
N GLY A 194 -15.15 -4.68 12.54
CA GLY A 194 -16.09 -4.44 13.64
C GLY A 194 -16.96 -3.18 13.48
N ILE A 195 -17.11 -2.63 12.27
CA ILE A 195 -18.13 -1.59 11.96
C ILE A 195 -19.49 -2.02 12.53
N ASP A 196 -20.30 -1.07 13.00
CA ASP A 196 -21.59 -1.38 13.59
C ASP A 196 -22.52 -2.15 12.62
N VAL A 197 -23.26 -3.15 13.13
CA VAL A 197 -24.12 -3.99 12.29
C VAL A 197 -25.25 -3.16 11.68
N GLU A 198 -25.89 -2.29 12.46
CA GLU A 198 -27.01 -1.45 12.02
C GLU A 198 -26.58 -0.53 10.87
N LEU A 199 -25.35 0.00 10.93
CA LEU A 199 -24.76 0.78 9.85
C LEU A 199 -24.63 -0.07 8.58
N LEU A 200 -24.07 -1.28 8.67
CA LEU A 200 -23.92 -2.17 7.51
C LEU A 200 -25.27 -2.64 6.94
N GLU A 201 -26.28 -2.84 7.78
CA GLU A 201 -27.64 -3.16 7.32
C GLU A 201 -28.18 -2.04 6.42
N LYS A 202 -28.07 -0.78 6.85
CA LYS A 202 -28.52 0.38 6.08
C LYS A 202 -27.68 0.60 4.81
N ALA A 203 -26.37 0.36 4.88
CA ALA A 203 -25.47 0.56 3.75
C ALA A 203 -25.65 -0.49 2.64
N PHE A 204 -25.93 -1.75 3.01
CA PHE A 204 -26.01 -2.86 2.05
C PHE A 204 -27.43 -3.37 1.78
N GLY A 205 -28.42 -2.96 2.57
CA GLY A 205 -29.78 -3.50 2.49
C GLY A 205 -29.88 -4.98 2.90
N LEU A 206 -28.99 -5.43 3.78
CA LEU A 206 -28.88 -6.83 4.21
C LEU A 206 -29.36 -6.99 5.65
N SER A 207 -29.90 -8.17 5.97
CA SER A 207 -30.29 -8.52 7.34
C SER A 207 -29.08 -8.74 8.26
N PRO A 208 -29.24 -8.64 9.60
CA PRO A 208 -28.17 -8.91 10.55
C PRO A 208 -27.56 -10.30 10.37
N LYS A 209 -28.38 -11.30 10.01
CA LYS A 209 -27.96 -12.68 9.76
C LYS A 209 -27.07 -12.80 8.52
N GLN A 210 -27.37 -12.06 7.46
CA GLN A 210 -26.54 -12.01 6.25
C GLN A 210 -25.21 -11.32 6.54
N ILE A 211 -25.22 -10.18 7.24
CA ILE A 211 -24.01 -9.49 7.69
C ILE A 211 -23.15 -10.43 8.55
N GLY A 212 -23.74 -11.08 9.57
CA GLY A 212 -23.05 -12.04 10.43
C GLY A 212 -22.45 -13.22 9.66
N THR A 213 -23.10 -13.66 8.58
CA THR A 213 -22.56 -14.70 7.69
C THR A 213 -21.31 -14.23 6.94
N MET A 214 -21.31 -13.00 6.44
CA MET A 214 -20.13 -12.44 5.77
C MET A 214 -18.97 -12.21 6.75
N ARG A 215 -19.26 -11.75 7.98
CA ARG A 215 -18.24 -11.55 9.03
C ARG A 215 -17.51 -12.83 9.41
N ARG A 216 -18.20 -13.96 9.44
CA ARG A 216 -17.59 -15.25 9.81
C ARG A 216 -16.38 -15.60 8.97
N ARG A 217 -16.31 -15.17 7.70
CA ARG A 217 -15.15 -15.41 6.84
C ARG A 217 -13.91 -14.60 7.22
N PHE A 218 -14.08 -13.56 8.05
CA PHE A 218 -13.01 -12.65 8.46
C PHE A 218 -12.76 -12.70 9.98
N ASP A 219 -13.42 -13.62 10.70
CA ASP A 219 -13.19 -13.81 12.14
C ASP A 219 -11.84 -14.53 12.34
N PRO A 220 -10.88 -13.93 13.08
CA PRO A 220 -9.59 -14.54 13.39
C PRO A 220 -9.67 -15.95 13.99
N LYS A 221 -10.77 -16.29 14.68
CA LYS A 221 -10.96 -17.60 15.31
C LYS A 221 -11.35 -18.72 14.34
N THR A 222 -11.80 -18.36 13.14
CA THR A 222 -12.16 -19.30 12.07
C THR A 222 -11.07 -19.51 11.04
N LEU A 223 -10.02 -18.68 11.06
CA LEU A 223 -8.80 -18.84 10.28
C LEU A 223 -7.84 -19.79 11.02
N LYS A 224 -8.13 -21.09 11.00
CA LYS A 224 -7.25 -22.15 11.50
C LYS A 224 -6.72 -23.00 10.36
#